data_AF-A0A1A8QPT0-F1
#
_entry.id   AF-A0A1A8QPT0-F1
#
_cell.length_a   1.000
_cell.length_b   1.000
_cell.length_c   1.000
_cell.angle_alpha   90.00
_cell.angle_beta   90.00
_cell.angle_gamma   90.00
#
_symmetry.space_group_name_H-M   'P 1'
#
loop_
_entity.id
_entity.type
_entity.pdbx_description
1 polymer ?
#
loop_
_entity_poly.entity_id
_entity_poly.type
_entity_poly.pdbx_seq_one_letter_code
_entity_poly.pdbx_strand_id
1 'polypeptide(L)'
;MSNGKEPHAADSSSGMILEACLDECMEALDLFLNNHFSESLEKLRPRVNESMYHALIYATVLEMQAMMTFQHDDISNAGNTMKHAQEVCQRFRHKSSGLSNKSVGGSFSEVQLHAE
;
A
#
# COMPACT_ATOMS: atom_id res chain seq x y z
N MET A 1 21.45 -41.33 -8.78
CA MET A 1 22.23 -40.12 -8.49
C MET A 1 21.68 -38.98 -9.34
N SER A 2 21.17 -37.93 -8.70
CA SER A 2 20.86 -36.57 -9.21
C SER A 2 19.89 -36.46 -10.41
N ASN A 3 19.02 -35.46 -10.61
CA ASN A 3 18.85 -34.07 -10.16
C ASN A 3 17.39 -33.89 -9.69
N GLY A 4 17.02 -33.06 -8.70
CA GLY A 4 17.27 -31.63 -8.60
C GLY A 4 16.08 -30.85 -9.17
N LYS A 5 15.11 -30.49 -8.31
CA LYS A 5 14.09 -29.47 -8.61
C LYS A 5 13.50 -28.89 -7.33
N GLU A 6 14.10 -27.81 -6.85
CA GLU A 6 13.51 -26.96 -5.80
C GLU A 6 12.74 -25.81 -6.44
N PRO A 7 11.45 -25.59 -6.10
CA PRO A 7 10.73 -24.37 -6.46
C PRO A 7 10.46 -23.46 -5.25
N HIS A 8 11.20 -23.57 -4.14
CA HIS A 8 10.76 -22.99 -2.85
C HIS A 8 11.31 -21.60 -2.48
N ALA A 9 12.21 -20.99 -3.27
CA ALA A 9 12.91 -19.77 -2.85
C ALA A 9 12.16 -18.45 -3.10
N ALA A 10 11.32 -18.37 -4.15
CA ALA A 10 10.69 -17.10 -4.56
C ALA A 10 9.53 -16.68 -3.64
N ASP A 11 8.76 -17.64 -3.12
CA ASP A 11 7.58 -17.38 -2.28
C ASP A 11 7.98 -16.91 -0.88
N SER A 12 9.03 -17.51 -0.30
CA SER A 12 9.62 -17.07 0.98
C SER A 12 10.20 -15.66 0.92
N SER A 13 10.76 -15.24 -0.22
CA SER A 13 11.30 -13.88 -0.38
C SER A 13 10.21 -12.81 -0.40
N SER A 14 9.06 -13.10 -1.01
CA SER A 14 7.93 -12.16 -1.07
C SER A 14 7.25 -12.00 0.29
N GLY A 15 7.16 -13.08 1.07
CA GLY A 15 6.68 -13.04 2.45
C GLY A 15 7.56 -12.18 3.36
N MET A 16 8.89 -12.36 3.31
CA MET A 16 9.83 -11.55 4.09
C MET A 16 9.79 -10.05 3.72
N ILE A 17 9.57 -9.71 2.44
CA ILE A 17 9.43 -8.31 2.00
C ILE A 17 8.14 -7.68 2.53
N LEU A 18 7.04 -8.44 2.59
CA LEU A 18 5.77 -7.97 3.11
C LEU A 18 5.85 -7.70 4.62
N GLU A 19 6.42 -8.63 5.39
CA GLU A 19 6.60 -8.48 6.84
C GLU A 19 7.41 -7.21 7.15
N ALA A 20 8.55 -7.02 6.48
CA ALA A 20 9.35 -5.81 6.62
C ALA A 20 8.58 -4.52 6.27
N CYS A 21 7.73 -4.55 5.23
CA CYS A 21 6.89 -3.40 4.90
C CYS A 21 5.90 -3.06 6.03
N LEU A 22 5.31 -4.09 6.65
CA LEU A 22 4.33 -3.92 7.71
C LEU A 22 4.99 -3.41 9.00
N ASP A 23 6.16 -3.93 9.36
CA ASP A 23 6.92 -3.46 10.52
C ASP A 23 7.30 -1.98 10.36
N GLU A 24 7.82 -1.58 9.19
CA GLU A 24 8.12 -0.18 8.86
C GLU A 24 6.88 0.71 8.98
N CYS A 25 5.72 0.22 8.52
CA CYS A 25 4.45 0.93 8.60
C CYS A 25 3.93 1.06 10.05
N MET A 26 4.10 0.02 10.87
CA MET A 26 3.70 0.07 12.29
C MET A 26 4.54 1.07 13.07
N GLU A 27 5.86 1.10 12.84
CA GLU A 27 6.73 2.12 13.44
C GLU A 27 6.35 3.53 12.98
N ALA A 28 6.03 3.72 11.69
CA ALA A 28 5.58 5.02 11.19
C ALA A 28 4.23 5.45 11.81
N LEU A 29 3.31 4.51 12.05
CA LEU A 29 2.06 4.78 12.75
C LEU A 29 2.29 5.11 14.23
N ASP A 30 3.23 4.45 14.89
CA ASP A 30 3.61 4.80 16.27
C ASP A 30 4.16 6.23 16.34
N LEU A 31 5.06 6.61 15.44
CA LEU A 31 5.54 7.99 15.32
C LEU A 31 4.38 8.96 15.12
N PHE A 32 3.46 8.65 14.19
CA PHE A 32 2.29 9.48 13.93
C PHE A 32 1.40 9.67 15.17
N LEU A 33 1.04 8.57 15.84
CA LEU A 33 0.17 8.58 17.02
C LEU A 33 0.82 9.25 18.24
N ASN A 34 2.15 9.26 18.29
CA ASN A 34 2.94 10.00 19.28
C ASN A 34 3.24 11.46 18.84
N ASN A 35 2.55 11.98 17.82
CA ASN A 35 2.69 13.34 17.27
C ASN A 35 4.03 13.65 16.59
N HIS A 36 4.85 12.64 16.29
CA HIS A 36 6.06 12.75 15.48
C HIS A 36 5.71 12.70 13.98
N PHE A 37 4.87 13.63 13.52
CA PHE A 37 4.30 13.63 12.17
C PHE A 37 5.37 13.67 11.06
N SER A 38 6.38 14.54 11.19
CA SER A 38 7.45 14.67 10.19
C SER A 38 8.26 13.38 10.06
N GLU A 39 8.62 12.76 11.18
CA GLU A 39 9.39 11.51 11.21
C GLU A 39 8.57 10.36 10.61
N SER A 40 7.27 10.30 10.91
CA SER A 40 6.35 9.34 10.29
C SER A 40 6.32 9.48 8.76
N LEU A 41 6.16 10.71 8.26
CA LEU A 41 6.14 10.99 6.82
C LEU A 41 7.48 10.65 6.16
N GLU A 42 8.61 11.03 6.76
CA GLU A 42 9.94 10.72 6.24
C GLU A 42 10.21 9.22 6.17
N LYS A 43 9.72 8.46 7.14
CA LYS A 43 9.84 6.99 7.15
C LYS A 43 9.02 6.33 6.06
N LEU A 44 7.82 6.85 5.78
CA LEU A 44 6.90 6.28 4.79
C LEU A 44 7.28 6.62 3.34
N ARG A 45 7.74 7.86 3.11
CA ARG A 45 7.97 8.46 1.79
C ARG A 45 8.80 7.60 0.81
N PRO A 46 9.87 6.88 1.21
CA PRO A 46 10.71 6.15 0.27
C PRO A 46 9.97 5.04 -0.49
N ARG A 47 8.91 4.45 0.10
CA ARG A 47 8.27 3.23 -0.44
C ARG A 47 6.83 3.45 -0.90
N VAL A 48 6.36 4.69 -0.98
CA VAL A 48 4.97 5.00 -1.39
C VAL A 48 4.62 4.51 -2.80
N ASN A 49 5.59 4.35 -3.69
CA ASN A 49 5.38 3.82 -5.05
C ASN A 49 5.38 2.29 -5.13
N GLU A 50 5.91 1.62 -4.10
CA GLU A 50 6.28 0.20 -4.14
C GLU A 50 5.51 -0.65 -3.14
N SER A 51 4.86 -0.02 -2.15
CA SER A 51 4.11 -0.70 -1.11
C SER A 51 2.76 -0.02 -0.92
N MET A 52 1.68 -0.79 -1.12
CA MET A 52 0.30 -0.30 -0.89
C MET A 52 0.15 0.26 0.53
N TYR A 53 0.76 -0.40 1.52
CA TYR A 53 0.66 0.01 2.92
C TYR A 53 1.32 1.37 3.17
N HIS A 54 2.51 1.60 2.61
CA HIS A 54 3.20 2.88 2.73
C HIS A 54 2.42 4.00 2.05
N ALA A 55 1.90 3.74 0.84
CA ALA A 55 1.12 4.71 0.08
C ALA A 55 -0.13 5.15 0.85
N LEU A 56 -0.88 4.17 1.39
CA LEU A 56 -2.12 4.42 2.13
C LEU A 56 -1.87 5.19 3.42
N ILE A 57 -0.91 4.75 4.24
CA ILE A 57 -0.62 5.41 5.52
C ILE A 57 -0.10 6.82 5.27
N TYR A 58 0.81 7.01 4.30
CA TYR A 58 1.31 8.34 3.95
C TYR A 58 0.19 9.29 3.52
N ALA A 59 -0.76 8.81 2.70
CA ALA A 59 -1.95 9.58 2.33
C ALA A 59 -2.82 9.94 3.54
N THR A 60 -3.07 8.99 4.45
CA THR A 60 -3.87 9.23 5.66
C THR A 60 -3.22 10.27 6.58
N VAL A 61 -1.90 10.24 6.77
CA VAL A 61 -1.19 11.23 7.59
C VAL A 61 -1.33 12.63 6.98
N LEU A 62 -1.14 12.77 5.67
CA LEU A 62 -1.32 14.06 4.98
C LEU A 62 -2.77 14.55 5.00
N GLU A 63 -3.74 13.64 4.96
CA GLU A 63 -5.16 14.00 5.08
C GLU A 63 -5.48 14.52 6.48
N MET A 64 -4.90 13.93 7.54
CA MET A 64 -5.02 14.49 8.88
C MET A 64 -4.37 15.87 9.00
N GLN A 65 -3.21 16.09 8.37
CA GLN A 65 -2.60 17.43 8.28
C GLN A 65 -3.56 18.42 7.60
N ALA A 66 -4.11 18.07 6.44
CA ALA A 66 -5.07 18.92 5.73
C ALA A 66 -6.33 19.24 6.55
N MET A 67 -6.85 18.27 7.30
CA MET A 67 -8.00 18.49 8.19
C MET A 67 -7.68 19.43 9.35
N MET A 68 -6.47 19.36 9.91
CA MET A 68 -6.05 20.19 11.04
C MET A 68 -5.72 21.63 10.63
N THR A 69 -5.06 21.83 9.49
CA THR A 69 -4.60 23.15 9.04
C THR A 69 -5.65 23.87 8.19
N PHE A 70 -6.52 23.11 7.52
CA PHE A 70 -7.53 23.59 6.57
C PHE A 70 -6.96 24.49 5.46
N GLN A 71 -5.66 24.37 5.17
CA GLN A 71 -5.01 25.14 4.11
C GLN A 71 -5.29 24.51 2.75
N HIS A 72 -5.55 25.35 1.75
CA HIS A 72 -5.86 24.88 0.41
C HIS A 72 -4.74 24.01 -0.19
N ASP A 73 -3.49 24.39 0.05
CA ASP A 73 -2.32 23.65 -0.44
C ASP A 73 -2.22 22.26 0.21
N ASP A 74 -2.47 22.16 1.52
CA ASP A 74 -2.49 20.88 2.23
C ASP A 74 -3.64 19.98 1.74
N ILE A 75 -4.84 20.55 1.55
CA ILE A 75 -6.01 19.83 1.02
C ILE A 75 -5.73 19.30 -0.40
N SER A 76 -5.18 20.15 -1.27
CA SER A 76 -4.81 19.76 -2.63
C SER A 76 -3.75 18.66 -2.64
N ASN A 77 -2.71 18.79 -1.81
CA ASN A 77 -1.66 17.80 -1.67
C ASN A 77 -2.18 16.45 -1.15
N ALA A 78 -3.04 16.47 -0.12
CA ALA A 78 -3.68 15.26 0.41
C ALA A 78 -4.53 14.57 -0.66
N GLY A 79 -5.35 15.32 -1.41
CA GLY A 79 -6.17 14.77 -2.48
C GLY A 79 -5.34 14.14 -3.62
N ASN A 80 -4.25 14.79 -4.04
CA ASN A 80 -3.34 14.23 -5.05
C ASN A 80 -2.62 12.97 -4.54
N THR A 81 -2.20 12.97 -3.28
CA THR A 81 -1.58 11.80 -2.65
C THR A 81 -2.55 10.63 -2.53
N MET A 82 -3.82 10.88 -2.19
CA MET A 82 -4.83 9.84 -2.11
C MET A 82 -5.09 9.20 -3.48
N LYS A 83 -5.17 10.00 -4.55
CA LYS A 83 -5.26 9.47 -5.93
C LYS A 83 -4.06 8.59 -6.27
N HIS A 84 -2.86 9.02 -5.90
CA HIS A 84 -1.66 8.22 -6.11
C HIS A 84 -1.70 6.89 -5.34
N ALA A 85 -2.13 6.90 -4.07
CA ALA A 85 -2.29 5.69 -3.28
C ALA A 85 -3.32 4.72 -3.89
N GLN A 86 -4.42 5.26 -4.44
CA GLN A 86 -5.41 4.47 -5.18
C GLN A 86 -4.78 3.79 -6.41
N GLU A 87 -3.99 4.52 -7.21
CA GLU A 87 -3.30 3.95 -8.38
C GLU A 87 -2.35 2.81 -7.98
N VAL A 88 -1.57 2.99 -6.90
CA VAL A 88 -0.68 1.95 -6.37
C VAL A 88 -1.48 0.71 -5.99
N CYS A 89 -2.55 0.87 -5.21
CA CYS A 89 -3.44 -0.24 -4.84
C CYS A 89 -4.03 -0.97 -6.06
N GLN A 90 -4.44 -0.23 -7.10
CA GLN A 90 -4.97 -0.82 -8.32
C GLN A 90 -3.90 -1.65 -9.07
N ARG A 91 -2.66 -1.15 -9.19
CA ARG A 91 -1.56 -1.89 -9.84
C ARG A 91 -1.32 -3.24 -9.16
N PHE A 92 -1.34 -3.28 -7.83
CA PHE A 92 -1.20 -4.53 -7.07
C PHE A 92 -2.40 -5.46 -7.24
N ARG A 93 -3.63 -4.92 -7.28
CA ARG A 93 -4.84 -5.69 -7.57
C ARG A 93 -4.77 -6.35 -8.96
N HIS A 94 -4.40 -5.60 -10.00
CA HIS A 94 -4.27 -6.13 -11.36
C HIS A 94 -3.14 -7.16 -11.50
N LYS A 95 -2.02 -6.98 -10.79
CA LYS A 95 -0.92 -7.95 -10.75
C LYS A 95 -1.35 -9.29 -10.13
N SER A 96 -2.24 -9.25 -9.14
CA SER A 96 -2.84 -10.46 -8.56
C SER A 96 -3.81 -11.15 -9.52
N SER A 97 -4.69 -10.40 -10.21
CA SER A 97 -5.66 -10.99 -11.15
C SER A 97 -5.01 -11.69 -12.36
N GLY A 98 -3.84 -11.23 -12.82
CA GLY A 98 -3.09 -11.91 -13.89
C GLY A 98 -2.62 -13.33 -13.54
N LEU A 99 -2.50 -13.66 -12.23
CA LEU A 99 -2.16 -14.99 -11.75
C LEU A 99 -3.41 -15.85 -11.44
N SER A 100 -4.59 -15.23 -11.33
CA SER A 100 -5.86 -15.87 -10.98
C SER A 100 -6.66 -16.39 -12.18
N ASN A 101 -6.23 -16.10 -13.42
CA ASN A 101 -6.96 -16.53 -14.63
C ASN A 101 -6.82 -18.02 -14.99
N LYS A 102 -6.37 -18.86 -14.05
CA LYS A 102 -6.33 -20.32 -14.22
C LYS A 102 -6.93 -21.10 -13.06
N SER A 103 -8.06 -20.64 -12.51
CA SER A 103 -9.03 -21.53 -11.86
C SER A 103 -10.39 -20.86 -11.68
N VAL A 104 -11.32 -21.23 -12.57
CA VAL A 104 -12.72 -21.59 -12.28
C VAL A 104 -13.55 -20.58 -11.47
N GLY A 105 -14.33 -19.78 -12.21
CA GLY A 105 -15.77 -19.56 -12.01
C GLY A 105 -16.33 -19.22 -10.62
N GLY A 106 -16.86 -18.00 -10.48
CA GLY A 106 -18.03 -17.75 -9.62
C GLY A 106 -18.04 -16.44 -8.84
N SER A 107 -18.91 -15.52 -9.28
CA SER A 107 -19.54 -14.42 -8.51
C SER A 107 -18.70 -13.19 -8.16
N PHE A 108 -18.76 -12.18 -9.04
CA PHE A 108 -18.45 -10.81 -8.65
C PHE A 108 -19.60 -10.26 -7.80
N SER A 109 -19.30 -9.77 -6.60
CA SER A 109 -20.25 -9.03 -5.77
C SER A 109 -20.53 -7.66 -6.39
N GLU A 110 -21.80 -7.27 -6.42
CA GLU A 110 -22.41 -6.06 -6.99
C GLU A 110 -21.69 -4.73 -6.63
N VAL A 111 -20.92 -4.73 -5.54
CA VAL A 111 -20.12 -3.57 -5.09
C VAL A 111 -18.97 -3.20 -6.04
N GLN A 112 -18.53 -4.13 -6.89
CA GLN A 112 -17.43 -3.91 -7.85
C GLN A 112 -17.91 -3.11 -9.10
N LEU A 113 -19.22 -2.96 -9.31
CA LEU A 113 -19.83 -2.33 -10.50
C LEU A 113 -20.14 -0.83 -10.33
N HIS A 114 -20.06 -0.29 -9.12
CA HIS A 114 -20.40 1.12 -8.83
C HIS A 114 -19.18 2.04 -8.70
N ALA A 115 -17.97 1.55 -9.00
CA ALA A 115 -16.72 2.28 -8.79
C ALA A 115 -16.05 2.73 -10.11
N GLU A 116 -16.85 3.02 -11.14
CA GLU A 116 -16.44 3.59 -12.41
C GLU A 116 -16.96 5.02 -12.60
#